data_AF-A0A1Q4F9C5-F1
#
_entry.id   AF-A0A1Q4F9C5-F1
#
_cell.length_a   1.000
_cell.length_b   1.000
_cell.length_c   1.000
_cell.angle_alpha   90.00
_cell.angle_beta   90.00
_cell.angle_gamma   90.00
#
_symmetry.space_group_name_H-M   'P 1'
#
loop_
_entity.id
_entity.type
_entity.pdbx_description
1 polymer ?
#
loop_
_entity_poly.entity_id
_entity_poly.type
_entity_poly.pdbx_seq_one_letter_code
_entity_poly.pdbx_strand_id
1 'polypeptide(L)'
;MFTSKEDLKLSYGVDIEIGKFFVDRKVPLNNLYWKDRLLYINPMPGYLFIPLYADIELRLGIPKHQLLHEEYILFMENILHSIAKQEFQSLSLEQHVKECIDITRPVCKNKLLLQQLESYFKGECIIDGISFGMPYKALNRVDSYLFTLCYFEFDDNTKRKLIDTWHALMAFYLITDDLNDIKDDIEANEDNTIAEAGLSDEGSKAVEKIMRDSYLAMNTINPVFANRMDYSLHLINVKEIIDEYLSGKTN
;
A
#
# COMPACT_ATOMS: atom_id res chain seq x y z
N MET A 1 -21.13 -2.84 5.75
CA MET A 1 -20.89 -4.30 5.87
C MET A 1 -19.71 -4.46 6.81
N PHE A 2 -19.80 -5.34 7.82
CA PHE A 2 -18.67 -5.58 8.74
C PHE A 2 -17.72 -6.60 8.10
N THR A 3 -16.40 -6.38 8.17
CA THR A 3 -15.41 -7.37 7.73
C THR A 3 -15.15 -8.36 8.85
N SER A 4 -15.48 -9.63 8.64
CA SER A 4 -15.12 -10.73 9.55
C SER A 4 -13.75 -11.33 9.18
N LYS A 5 -13.17 -12.10 10.11
CA LYS A 5 -11.96 -12.88 9.83
C LYS A 5 -12.22 -13.95 8.74
N GLU A 6 -13.43 -14.49 8.67
CA GLU A 6 -13.86 -15.40 7.62
C GLU A 6 -13.89 -14.70 6.26
N ASP A 7 -14.38 -13.46 6.20
CA ASP A 7 -14.35 -12.65 4.97
C ASP A 7 -12.92 -12.40 4.50
N LEU A 8 -12.02 -12.02 5.42
CA LEU A 8 -10.58 -11.85 5.12
C LEU A 8 -9.95 -13.15 4.61
N LYS A 9 -10.27 -14.29 5.23
CA LYS A 9 -9.73 -15.57 4.80
C LYS A 9 -10.23 -15.99 3.41
N LEU A 10 -11.53 -15.93 3.19
CA LEU A 10 -12.18 -16.45 1.99
C LEU A 10 -12.01 -15.51 0.79
N SER A 11 -12.13 -14.21 1.00
CA SER A 11 -12.13 -13.22 -0.09
C SER A 11 -10.77 -12.61 -0.38
N TYR A 12 -9.84 -12.66 0.59
CA TYR A 12 -8.54 -12.02 0.51
C TYR A 12 -7.37 -12.97 0.80
N GLY A 13 -7.64 -14.24 1.16
CA GLY A 13 -6.61 -15.25 1.40
C GLY A 13 -5.85 -15.11 2.71
N VAL A 14 -6.18 -14.12 3.54
CA VAL A 14 -5.47 -13.77 4.76
C VAL A 14 -5.49 -14.93 5.75
N ASP A 15 -4.37 -15.25 6.40
CA ASP A 15 -4.30 -16.20 7.51
C ASP A 15 -5.36 -15.89 8.57
N ILE A 16 -6.05 -16.93 9.07
CA ILE A 16 -7.22 -16.74 9.93
C ILE A 16 -6.86 -16.09 11.28
N GLU A 17 -5.65 -16.30 11.78
CA GLU A 17 -5.18 -15.71 13.03
C GLU A 17 -4.81 -14.24 12.83
N ILE A 18 -4.17 -13.91 11.70
CA ILE A 18 -3.92 -12.51 11.30
C ILE A 18 -5.25 -11.77 11.13
N GLY A 19 -6.19 -12.35 10.38
CA GLY A 19 -7.51 -11.77 10.17
C GLY A 19 -8.27 -11.57 11.48
N LYS A 20 -8.25 -12.57 12.38
CA LYS A 20 -8.84 -12.46 13.71
C LYS A 20 -8.21 -11.35 14.53
N PHE A 21 -6.87 -11.28 14.56
CA PHE A 21 -6.14 -10.29 15.34
C PHE A 21 -6.56 -8.87 14.97
N PHE A 22 -6.60 -8.54 13.68
CA PHE A 22 -6.92 -7.19 13.23
C PHE A 22 -8.41 -6.85 13.31
N VAL A 23 -9.31 -7.82 13.06
CA VAL A 23 -10.77 -7.60 13.20
C VAL A 23 -11.15 -7.34 14.65
N ASP A 24 -10.53 -8.05 15.60
CA ASP A 24 -10.81 -7.88 17.03
C ASP A 24 -10.03 -6.72 17.67
N ARG A 25 -9.06 -6.13 16.95
CA ARG A 25 -8.26 -5.01 17.46
C ARG A 25 -9.12 -3.77 17.66
N LYS A 26 -8.88 -3.06 18.75
CA LYS A 26 -9.53 -1.77 19.02
C LYS A 26 -8.83 -0.68 18.23
N VAL A 27 -9.61 0.29 17.75
CA VAL A 27 -9.07 1.52 17.17
C VAL A 27 -8.16 2.22 18.18
N PRO A 28 -6.92 2.58 17.81
CA PRO A 28 -6.01 3.29 18.70
C PRO A 28 -6.55 4.68 19.03
N LEU A 29 -6.48 5.05 20.31
CA LEU A 29 -6.90 6.37 20.78
C LEU A 29 -5.93 7.44 20.27
N ASN A 30 -6.47 8.60 19.91
CA ASN A 30 -5.70 9.76 19.43
C ASN A 30 -4.87 9.50 18.15
N ASN A 31 -5.24 8.49 17.37
CA ASN A 31 -4.60 8.24 16.08
C ASN A 31 -5.42 8.83 14.93
N LEU A 32 -4.86 9.80 14.20
CA LEU A 32 -5.48 10.45 13.04
C LEU A 32 -5.88 9.48 11.92
N TYR A 33 -5.16 8.38 11.72
CA TYR A 33 -5.46 7.41 10.66
C TYR A 33 -6.81 6.71 10.85
N TRP A 34 -7.17 6.48 12.12
CA TRP A 34 -8.45 5.92 12.51
C TRP A 34 -9.38 6.98 13.14
N LYS A 35 -9.14 8.27 12.87
CA LYS A 35 -10.00 9.33 13.38
C LYS A 35 -11.45 9.08 12.96
N ASP A 36 -12.36 9.18 13.93
CA ASP A 36 -13.80 8.96 13.75
C ASP A 36 -14.17 7.56 13.23
N ARG A 37 -13.28 6.57 13.38
CA ARG A 37 -13.55 5.16 13.03
C ARG A 37 -13.99 4.37 14.26
N LEU A 38 -14.96 3.50 14.04
CA LEU A 38 -15.44 2.53 15.04
C LEU A 38 -14.75 1.17 14.93
N LEU A 39 -14.22 0.85 13.75
CA LEU A 39 -13.62 -0.43 13.42
C LEU A 39 -12.16 -0.23 13.03
N TYR A 40 -11.30 -1.13 13.49
CA TYR A 40 -9.88 -1.12 13.10
C TYR A 40 -9.73 -1.51 11.62
N ILE A 41 -10.47 -2.53 11.17
CA ILE A 41 -10.58 -2.93 9.76
C ILE A 41 -11.98 -2.60 9.23
N ASN A 42 -12.01 -1.69 8.25
CA ASN A 42 -13.17 -1.38 7.42
C ASN A 42 -12.95 -2.03 6.04
N PRO A 43 -13.97 -2.54 5.32
CA PRO A 43 -13.83 -3.07 3.96
C PRO A 43 -13.51 -2.02 2.89
N MET A 44 -12.54 -1.14 3.14
CA MET A 44 -12.03 -0.13 2.21
C MET A 44 -10.54 -0.36 1.97
N PRO A 45 -10.01 -0.09 0.77
CA PRO A 45 -8.59 -0.24 0.44
C PRO A 45 -7.65 0.30 1.51
N GLY A 46 -7.92 1.51 2.01
CA GLY A 46 -7.15 2.18 3.06
C GLY A 46 -7.12 1.46 4.43
N TYR A 47 -7.81 0.35 4.64
CA TYR A 47 -7.64 -0.45 5.87
C TYR A 47 -7.38 -1.92 5.58
N LEU A 48 -7.87 -2.43 4.45
CA LEU A 48 -7.71 -3.83 4.06
C LEU A 48 -6.26 -4.21 3.73
N PHE A 49 -5.42 -3.27 3.31
CA PHE A 49 -4.02 -3.58 3.03
C PHE A 49 -3.26 -4.04 4.29
N ILE A 50 -3.65 -3.62 5.50
CA ILE A 50 -2.95 -3.96 6.74
C ILE A 50 -2.92 -5.48 6.97
N PRO A 51 -4.07 -6.19 7.09
CA PRO A 51 -4.07 -7.63 7.26
C PRO A 51 -3.56 -8.38 6.02
N LEU A 52 -3.75 -7.83 4.82
CA LEU A 52 -3.22 -8.41 3.58
C LEU A 52 -1.69 -8.39 3.53
N TYR A 53 -1.09 -7.26 3.87
CA TYR A 53 0.35 -7.11 3.85
C TYR A 53 1.00 -7.92 4.98
N ALA A 54 0.40 -7.97 6.17
CA ALA A 54 0.84 -8.88 7.23
C ALA A 54 0.80 -10.36 6.80
N ASP A 55 -0.21 -10.77 6.03
CA ASP A 55 -0.26 -12.13 5.46
C ASP A 55 0.83 -12.36 4.39
N ILE A 56 1.14 -11.36 3.57
CA ILE A 56 2.25 -11.39 2.61
C ILE A 56 3.58 -11.51 3.34
N GLU A 57 3.82 -10.70 4.37
CA GLU A 57 5.01 -10.75 5.23
C GLU A 57 5.18 -12.15 5.84
N LEU A 58 4.09 -12.75 6.33
CA LEU A 58 4.09 -14.13 6.86
C LEU A 58 4.53 -15.14 5.80
N ARG A 59 3.95 -15.06 4.59
CA ARG A 59 4.28 -15.97 3.48
C ARG A 59 5.71 -15.80 2.98
N LEU A 60 6.27 -14.61 3.14
CA LEU A 60 7.65 -14.29 2.81
C LEU A 60 8.63 -14.61 3.95
N GLY A 61 8.16 -15.17 5.06
CA GLY A 61 8.99 -15.76 6.10
C GLY A 61 9.08 -14.97 7.39
N ILE A 62 8.39 -13.84 7.52
CA ILE A 62 8.33 -13.11 8.79
C ILE A 62 7.49 -13.92 9.79
N PRO A 63 8.01 -14.25 10.99
CA PRO A 63 7.28 -15.08 11.92
C PRO A 63 5.99 -14.41 12.42
N LYS A 64 4.87 -15.15 12.40
CA LYS A 64 3.55 -14.67 12.84
C LYS A 64 3.56 -14.01 14.22
N HIS A 65 4.30 -14.58 15.17
CA HIS A 65 4.38 -14.02 16.53
C HIS A 65 5.03 -12.62 16.57
N GLN A 66 5.87 -12.27 15.59
CA GLN A 66 6.42 -10.92 15.46
C GLN A 66 5.40 -9.98 14.79
N LEU A 67 4.72 -10.46 13.75
CA LEU A 67 3.67 -9.71 13.03
C LEU A 67 2.48 -9.34 13.90
N LEU A 68 2.19 -10.15 14.93
CA LEU A 68 1.08 -9.93 15.86
C LEU A 68 1.56 -9.41 17.23
N HIS A 69 2.82 -9.01 17.34
CA HIS A 69 3.38 -8.48 18.58
C HIS A 69 2.93 -7.04 18.81
N GLU A 70 2.47 -6.72 20.03
CA GLU A 70 1.88 -5.39 20.30
C GLU A 70 2.87 -4.24 20.02
N GLU A 71 4.16 -4.41 20.33
CA GLU A 71 5.17 -3.37 20.02
C GLU A 71 5.31 -3.09 18.52
N TYR A 72 5.21 -4.13 17.68
CA TYR A 72 5.23 -3.95 16.22
C TYR A 72 3.96 -3.21 15.76
N ILE A 73 2.81 -3.61 16.30
CA ILE A 73 1.53 -3.01 15.90
C ILE A 73 1.46 -1.55 16.31
N LEU A 74 1.87 -1.19 17.52
CA LEU A 74 1.95 0.21 17.97
C LEU A 74 2.92 1.02 17.10
N PHE A 75 4.05 0.43 16.71
CA PHE A 75 5.00 1.07 15.78
C PHE A 75 4.36 1.34 14.41
N MET A 76 3.70 0.34 13.82
CA MET A 76 3.00 0.46 12.54
C MET A 76 1.84 1.46 12.61
N GLU A 77 1.08 1.50 13.70
CA GLU A 77 0.04 2.51 13.95
C GLU A 77 0.61 3.93 14.01
N ASN A 78 1.82 4.12 14.58
CA ASN A 78 2.48 5.43 14.61
C ASN A 78 2.97 5.87 13.22
N ILE A 79 3.45 4.94 12.38
CA ILE A 79 3.76 5.26 10.98
C ILE A 79 2.50 5.70 10.23
N LEU A 80 1.39 4.96 10.39
CA LEU A 80 0.09 5.33 9.79
C LEU A 80 -0.45 6.66 10.33
N HIS A 81 -0.19 6.96 11.60
CA HIS A 81 -0.49 8.26 12.18
C HIS A 81 0.24 9.40 11.45
N SER A 82 1.54 9.21 11.18
CA SER A 82 2.34 10.19 10.43
C SER A 82 1.81 10.38 9.01
N ILE A 83 1.44 9.28 8.32
CA ILE A 83 0.81 9.33 6.99
C ILE A 83 -0.47 10.18 7.03
N ALA A 84 -1.35 9.94 8.01
CA ALA A 84 -2.56 10.73 8.16
C ALA A 84 -2.30 12.21 8.50
N LYS A 85 -1.20 12.54 9.21
CA LYS A 85 -0.82 13.95 9.41
C LYS A 85 -0.36 14.60 8.11
N GLN A 86 0.36 13.88 7.26
CA GLN A 86 0.76 14.39 5.95
C GLN A 86 -0.47 14.79 5.13
N GLU A 87 -1.48 13.93 5.10
CA GLU A 87 -2.71 14.14 4.37
C GLU A 87 -3.59 15.23 5.00
N PHE A 88 -3.94 15.11 6.28
CA PHE A 88 -4.95 15.97 6.92
C PHE A 88 -4.41 17.24 7.59
N GLN A 89 -3.10 17.31 7.86
CA GLN A 89 -2.46 18.46 8.50
C GLN A 89 -1.45 19.16 7.58
N SER A 90 -1.38 18.74 6.31
CA SER A 90 -0.54 19.35 5.28
C SER A 90 0.94 19.42 5.68
N LEU A 91 1.47 18.39 6.35
CA LEU A 91 2.91 18.28 6.55
C LEU A 91 3.61 18.16 5.20
N SER A 92 4.77 18.80 5.06
CA SER A 92 5.60 18.54 3.89
C SER A 92 6.12 17.09 3.89
N LEU A 93 6.43 16.56 2.70
CA LEU A 93 7.04 15.24 2.58
C LEU A 93 8.30 15.10 3.44
N GLU A 94 9.15 16.14 3.48
CA GLU A 94 10.37 16.15 4.31
C GLU A 94 10.05 16.01 5.81
N GLN A 95 9.03 16.73 6.30
CA GLN A 95 8.62 16.66 7.70
C GLN A 95 8.06 15.29 8.05
N HIS A 96 7.19 14.74 7.19
CA HIS A 96 6.61 13.41 7.35
C HIS A 96 7.68 12.31 7.36
N VAL A 97 8.60 12.34 6.40
CA VAL A 97 9.71 11.37 6.33
C VAL A 97 10.59 11.46 7.58
N LYS A 98 10.89 12.68 8.05
CA LYS A 98 11.63 12.86 9.31
C LYS A 98 10.90 12.25 10.50
N GLU A 99 9.59 12.45 10.60
CA GLU A 99 8.77 11.84 11.66
C GLU A 99 8.81 10.31 11.59
N CYS A 100 8.68 9.72 10.39
CA CYS A 100 8.78 8.28 10.19
C CYS A 100 10.16 7.72 10.62
N ILE A 101 11.24 8.43 10.29
CA ILE A 101 12.59 8.05 10.72
C ILE A 101 12.72 8.08 12.25
N ASP A 102 12.23 9.14 12.89
CA ASP A 102 12.30 9.30 14.35
C ASP A 102 11.44 8.26 15.08
N ILE A 103 10.29 7.88 14.52
CA ILE A 103 9.46 6.76 15.00
C ILE A 103 10.20 5.41 14.85
N THR A 104 10.91 5.22 13.75
CA THR A 104 11.55 3.93 13.40
C THR A 104 12.84 3.66 14.18
N ARG A 105 13.68 4.67 14.39
CA ARG A 105 15.02 4.53 15.00
C ARG A 105 15.06 3.74 16.32
N PRO A 106 14.15 3.96 17.29
CA PRO A 106 14.21 3.28 18.58
C PRO A 106 13.95 1.77 18.52
N VAL A 107 13.21 1.31 17.50
CA VAL A 107 12.77 -0.10 17.36
C VAL A 107 13.40 -0.81 16.16
N CYS A 108 14.25 -0.11 15.40
CA CYS A 108 14.86 -0.58 14.17
C CYS A 108 15.81 -1.77 14.42
N LYS A 109 15.50 -2.91 13.80
CA LYS A 109 16.36 -4.09 13.74
C LYS A 109 17.15 -4.13 12.43
N ASN A 110 16.56 -3.66 11.32
CA ASN A 110 17.22 -3.60 10.02
C ASN A 110 17.77 -2.19 9.69
N LYS A 111 18.96 -1.91 10.22
CA LYS A 111 19.63 -0.60 10.04
C LYS A 111 20.00 -0.31 8.59
N LEU A 112 20.33 -1.34 7.81
CA LEU A 112 20.64 -1.18 6.39
C LEU A 112 19.40 -0.71 5.63
N LEU A 113 18.26 -1.38 5.81
CA LEU A 113 17.01 -0.95 5.17
C LEU A 113 16.63 0.47 5.58
N LEU A 114 16.80 0.85 6.85
CA LEU A 114 16.53 2.22 7.29
C LEU A 114 17.37 3.24 6.51
N GLN A 115 18.67 2.99 6.34
CA GLN A 115 19.54 3.86 5.53
C GLN A 115 19.11 3.93 4.07
N GLN A 116 18.71 2.79 3.49
CA GLN A 116 18.22 2.72 2.12
C GLN A 116 16.92 3.53 1.95
N LEU A 117 15.98 3.43 2.89
CA LEU A 117 14.76 4.25 2.89
C LEU A 117 15.08 5.75 3.05
N GLU A 118 16.01 6.12 3.92
CA GLU A 118 16.48 7.51 4.03
C GLU A 118 17.07 8.05 2.71
N SER A 119 17.77 7.21 1.95
CA SER A 119 18.27 7.54 0.61
C SER A 119 17.15 7.64 -0.43
N TYR A 120 16.20 6.70 -0.40
CA TYR A 120 15.05 6.67 -1.29
C TYR A 120 14.23 7.95 -1.20
N PHE A 121 13.87 8.38 0.02
CA PHE A 121 13.11 9.61 0.22
C PHE A 121 13.90 10.89 -0.07
N LYS A 122 15.21 10.81 -0.34
CA LYS A 122 16.04 11.91 -0.87
C LYS A 122 16.15 11.89 -2.40
N GLY A 123 15.54 10.91 -3.08
CA GLY A 123 15.47 10.80 -4.54
C GLY A 123 16.29 9.66 -5.15
N GLU A 124 16.92 8.79 -4.35
CA GLU A 124 17.66 7.63 -4.88
C GLU A 124 16.73 6.42 -5.08
N CYS A 125 16.25 6.18 -6.30
CA CYS A 125 15.31 5.09 -6.57
C CYS A 125 15.98 3.72 -6.81
N ILE A 126 17.30 3.65 -7.00
CA ILE A 126 18.02 2.38 -7.16
C ILE A 126 19.13 2.31 -6.12
N ILE A 127 19.00 1.40 -5.16
CA ILE A 127 19.92 1.28 -4.03
C ILE A 127 20.33 -0.19 -3.92
N ASP A 128 21.63 -0.46 -4.05
CA ASP A 128 22.21 -1.81 -4.03
C ASP A 128 21.54 -2.80 -5.01
N GLY A 129 21.14 -2.29 -6.19
CA GLY A 129 20.49 -3.08 -7.24
C GLY A 129 19.04 -3.46 -6.95
N ILE A 130 18.40 -2.85 -5.95
CA ILE A 130 16.96 -2.93 -5.68
C ILE A 130 16.32 -1.62 -6.15
N SER A 131 15.24 -1.74 -6.92
CA SER A 131 14.42 -0.60 -7.31
C SER A 131 13.45 -0.28 -6.18
N PHE A 132 13.54 0.91 -5.62
CA PHE A 132 12.56 1.49 -4.73
C PHE A 132 11.61 2.37 -5.55
N GLY A 133 10.32 2.32 -5.22
CA GLY A 133 9.27 3.03 -5.93
C GLY A 133 8.91 2.44 -7.30
N MET A 134 7.85 3.02 -7.84
CA MET A 134 7.22 2.75 -9.12
C MET A 134 7.40 3.95 -10.07
N PRO A 135 7.18 3.76 -11.40
CA PRO A 135 7.43 4.82 -12.39
C PRO A 135 6.60 6.10 -12.22
N TYR A 136 5.45 6.02 -11.56
CA TYR A 136 4.53 7.13 -11.33
C TYR A 136 4.55 7.53 -9.86
N LYS A 137 4.64 8.84 -9.58
CA LYS A 137 4.72 9.38 -8.22
C LYS A 137 3.44 9.07 -7.44
N ALA A 138 2.28 9.16 -8.09
CA ALA A 138 1.00 8.77 -7.50
C ALA A 138 1.00 7.35 -6.91
N LEU A 139 1.78 6.42 -7.46
CA LEU A 139 1.89 5.04 -6.95
C LEU A 139 2.80 4.89 -5.73
N ASN A 140 3.62 5.90 -5.45
CA ASN A 140 4.61 5.89 -4.37
C ASN A 140 4.12 6.66 -3.13
N ARG A 141 2.89 7.23 -3.19
CA ARG A 141 2.35 8.18 -2.19
C ARG A 141 2.22 7.61 -0.77
N VAL A 142 2.29 6.29 -0.63
CA VAL A 142 2.16 5.55 0.63
C VAL A 142 3.44 4.80 1.04
N ASP A 143 4.54 4.96 0.31
CA ASP A 143 5.77 4.17 0.54
C ASP A 143 6.42 4.40 1.90
N SER A 144 6.04 5.45 2.62
CA SER A 144 6.48 5.62 4.01
C SER A 144 6.02 4.46 4.91
N TYR A 145 5.03 3.68 4.49
CA TYR A 145 4.68 2.44 5.20
C TYR A 145 5.80 1.41 5.18
N LEU A 146 6.72 1.44 4.20
CA LEU A 146 7.88 0.53 4.14
C LEU A 146 8.83 0.68 5.33
N PHE A 147 8.79 1.80 6.08
CA PHE A 147 9.51 1.92 7.34
C PHE A 147 9.11 0.83 8.35
N THR A 148 7.89 0.27 8.26
CA THR A 148 7.43 -0.82 9.14
C THR A 148 8.31 -2.07 9.03
N LEU A 149 8.88 -2.34 7.85
CA LEU A 149 9.78 -3.46 7.62
C LEU A 149 11.10 -3.36 8.39
N CYS A 150 11.52 -2.17 8.81
CA CYS A 150 12.72 -1.98 9.63
C CYS A 150 12.63 -2.65 11.01
N TYR A 151 11.44 -3.06 11.45
CA TYR A 151 11.22 -3.78 12.71
C TYR A 151 11.68 -5.24 12.65
N PHE A 152 11.85 -5.82 11.46
CA PHE A 152 12.18 -7.22 11.27
C PHE A 152 13.62 -7.43 10.82
N GLU A 153 14.17 -8.61 11.10
CA GLU A 153 15.43 -9.07 10.51
C GLU A 153 15.13 -10.04 9.37
N PHE A 154 15.74 -9.82 8.21
CA PHE A 154 15.61 -10.67 7.04
C PHE A 154 16.79 -10.45 6.08
N ASP A 155 17.00 -11.38 5.16
CA ASP A 155 18.02 -11.27 4.13
C ASP A 155 17.61 -10.36 2.96
N ASP A 156 18.56 -10.00 2.10
CA ASP A 156 18.33 -9.11 0.95
C ASP A 156 17.35 -9.69 -0.08
N ASN A 157 17.27 -11.01 -0.20
CA ASN A 157 16.33 -11.66 -1.12
C ASN A 157 14.89 -11.51 -0.62
N THR A 158 14.67 -11.67 0.68
CA THR A 158 13.40 -11.45 1.36
C THR A 158 13.02 -9.98 1.32
N LYS A 159 13.99 -9.08 1.59
CA LYS A 159 13.83 -7.62 1.46
C LYS A 159 13.27 -7.22 0.08
N ARG A 160 13.91 -7.70 -1.00
CA ARG A 160 13.46 -7.43 -2.37
C ARG A 160 12.02 -7.87 -2.57
N LYS A 161 11.67 -9.09 -2.18
CA LYS A 161 10.30 -9.61 -2.32
C LYS A 161 9.27 -8.83 -1.50
N LEU A 162 9.62 -8.40 -0.29
CA LEU A 162 8.73 -7.59 0.56
C LEU A 162 8.42 -6.24 -0.08
N ILE A 163 9.43 -5.57 -0.65
CA ILE A 163 9.28 -4.29 -1.35
C ILE A 163 8.50 -4.48 -2.66
N ASP A 164 8.85 -5.49 -3.47
CA ASP A 164 8.17 -5.75 -4.75
C ASP A 164 6.68 -6.07 -4.53
N THR A 165 6.36 -6.85 -3.49
CA THR A 165 4.97 -7.20 -3.16
C THR A 165 4.19 -6.06 -2.51
N TRP A 166 4.86 -5.15 -1.79
CA TRP A 166 4.27 -3.89 -1.34
C TRP A 166 3.82 -3.06 -2.52
N HIS A 167 4.72 -2.81 -3.48
CA HIS A 167 4.38 -2.03 -4.66
C HIS A 167 3.29 -2.72 -5.49
N ALA A 168 3.31 -4.05 -5.63
CA ALA A 168 2.24 -4.77 -6.33
C ALA A 168 0.88 -4.63 -5.63
N LEU A 169 0.84 -4.73 -4.30
CA LEU A 169 -0.37 -4.55 -3.51
C LEU A 169 -0.92 -3.13 -3.64
N MET A 170 -0.06 -2.13 -3.44
CA MET A 170 -0.48 -0.74 -3.44
C MET A 170 -0.78 -0.24 -4.85
N ALA A 171 -0.01 -0.62 -5.87
CA ALA A 171 -0.33 -0.24 -7.24
C ALA A 171 -1.73 -0.71 -7.65
N PHE A 172 -2.15 -1.91 -7.25
CA PHE A 172 -3.51 -2.36 -7.50
C PHE A 172 -4.57 -1.47 -6.84
N TYR A 173 -4.40 -1.16 -5.56
CA TYR A 173 -5.36 -0.34 -4.83
C TYR A 173 -5.39 1.10 -5.35
N LEU A 174 -4.24 1.73 -5.51
CA LEU A 174 -4.12 3.12 -5.94
C LEU A 174 -4.58 3.31 -7.39
N ILE A 175 -4.25 2.40 -8.31
CA ILE A 175 -4.77 2.51 -9.69
C ILE A 175 -6.29 2.36 -9.72
N THR A 176 -6.85 1.44 -8.94
CA THR A 176 -8.30 1.25 -8.91
C THR A 176 -9.01 2.49 -8.34
N ASP A 177 -8.41 3.13 -7.34
CA ASP A 177 -8.85 4.40 -6.74
C ASP A 177 -8.79 5.53 -7.78
N ASP A 178 -7.61 5.76 -8.35
CA ASP A 178 -7.32 6.80 -9.35
C ASP A 178 -8.20 6.66 -10.62
N LEU A 179 -8.64 5.45 -10.97
CA LEU A 179 -9.58 5.22 -12.08
C LEU A 179 -11.00 5.68 -11.75
N ASN A 180 -11.46 5.51 -10.51
CA ASN A 180 -12.78 5.96 -10.08
C ASN A 180 -12.82 7.48 -9.93
N ASP A 181 -11.71 8.06 -9.46
CA ASP A 181 -11.63 9.47 -9.08
C ASP A 181 -10.91 10.35 -10.12
N ILE A 182 -10.66 9.82 -11.33
CA ILE A 182 -9.91 10.50 -12.41
C ILE A 182 -10.35 11.95 -12.65
N LYS A 183 -11.65 12.21 -12.62
CA LYS A 183 -12.20 13.55 -12.86
C LYS A 183 -11.90 14.47 -11.68
N ASP A 184 -12.23 14.02 -10.47
CA ASP A 184 -12.12 14.82 -9.27
C ASP A 184 -10.64 15.14 -8.97
N ASP A 185 -9.74 14.16 -9.15
CA ASP A 185 -8.31 14.32 -8.95
C ASP A 185 -7.70 15.33 -9.93
N ILE A 186 -8.06 15.25 -11.22
CA ILE A 186 -7.52 16.18 -12.23
C ILE A 186 -8.05 17.60 -11.99
N GLU A 187 -9.33 17.75 -11.64
CA GLU A 187 -9.92 19.07 -11.33
C GLU A 187 -9.31 19.69 -10.05
N ALA A 188 -8.98 18.87 -9.06
CA ALA A 188 -8.34 19.29 -7.81
C ALA A 188 -6.81 19.41 -7.90
N ASN A 189 -6.19 19.00 -9.03
CA ASN A 189 -4.74 18.91 -9.20
C ASN A 189 -4.07 18.03 -8.13
N GLU A 190 -4.69 16.88 -7.87
CA GLU A 190 -4.19 15.82 -6.99
C GLU A 190 -3.36 14.78 -7.75
N ASP A 191 -2.62 13.94 -7.02
CA ASP A 191 -1.76 12.91 -7.61
C ASP A 191 -2.64 11.79 -8.20
N ASN A 192 -2.60 11.59 -9.52
CA ASN A 192 -3.38 10.54 -10.20
C ASN A 192 -2.52 9.80 -11.25
N THR A 193 -2.43 8.47 -11.13
CA THR A 193 -1.60 7.62 -11.97
C THR A 193 -2.01 7.67 -13.44
N ILE A 194 -3.32 7.77 -13.73
CA ILE A 194 -3.84 7.82 -15.10
C ILE A 194 -3.45 9.13 -15.76
N ALA A 195 -3.54 10.24 -15.03
CA ALA A 195 -3.07 11.54 -15.49
C ALA A 195 -1.55 11.56 -15.73
N GLU A 196 -0.75 11.01 -14.80
CA GLU A 196 0.72 10.92 -14.93
C GLU A 196 1.17 10.03 -16.09
N ALA A 197 0.47 8.92 -16.33
CA ALA A 197 0.74 8.02 -17.46
C ALA A 197 0.43 8.66 -18.82
N GLY A 198 -0.39 9.72 -18.82
CA GLY A 198 -0.90 10.39 -20.00
C GLY A 198 -2.25 9.82 -20.42
N LEU A 199 -3.19 10.72 -20.72
CA LEU A 199 -4.54 10.40 -21.19
C LEU A 199 -4.54 9.95 -22.68
N SER A 200 -3.80 8.88 -22.98
CA SER A 200 -3.62 8.33 -24.31
C SER A 200 -3.69 6.79 -24.30
N ASP A 201 -3.66 6.18 -25.48
CA ASP A 201 -3.58 4.73 -25.65
C ASP A 201 -2.24 4.16 -25.14
N GLU A 202 -1.15 4.91 -25.26
CA GLU A 202 0.14 4.53 -24.68
C GLU A 202 0.11 4.56 -23.15
N GLY A 203 -0.50 5.60 -22.57
CA GLY A 203 -0.67 5.71 -21.12
C GLY A 203 -1.56 4.62 -20.56
N SER A 204 -2.69 4.31 -21.21
CA SER A 204 -3.57 3.23 -20.79
C SER A 204 -2.85 1.87 -20.78
N LYS A 205 -2.09 1.57 -21.84
CA LYS A 205 -1.28 0.34 -21.93
C LYS A 205 -0.20 0.27 -20.86
N ALA A 206 0.41 1.39 -20.50
CA ALA A 206 1.42 1.44 -19.44
C ALA A 206 0.80 1.11 -18.07
N VAL A 207 -0.37 1.68 -17.76
CA VAL A 207 -1.13 1.39 -16.53
C VAL A 207 -1.56 -0.07 -16.50
N GLU A 208 -2.18 -0.58 -17.56
CA GLU A 208 -2.62 -1.99 -17.66
C GLU A 208 -1.45 -2.96 -17.48
N LYS A 209 -0.27 -2.61 -18.01
CA LYS A 209 0.95 -3.40 -17.79
C LYS A 209 1.34 -3.44 -16.31
N ILE A 210 1.30 -2.30 -15.60
CA ILE A 210 1.60 -2.26 -14.15
C ILE A 210 0.60 -3.12 -13.38
N MET A 211 -0.69 -3.03 -13.67
CA MET A 211 -1.68 -3.84 -12.96
C MET A 211 -1.49 -5.34 -13.25
N ARG A 212 -1.14 -5.72 -14.49
CA ARG A 212 -0.81 -7.10 -14.86
C ARG A 212 0.46 -7.60 -14.15
N ASP A 213 1.52 -6.80 -14.11
CA ASP A 213 2.76 -7.17 -13.42
C ASP A 213 2.51 -7.32 -11.91
N SER A 214 1.67 -6.46 -11.33
CA SER A 214 1.23 -6.53 -9.93
C SER A 214 0.46 -7.82 -9.65
N TYR A 215 -0.45 -8.21 -10.55
CA TYR A 215 -1.15 -9.50 -10.47
C TYR A 215 -0.17 -10.67 -10.51
N LEU A 216 0.79 -10.67 -11.44
CA LEU A 216 1.76 -11.74 -11.56
C LEU A 216 2.60 -11.89 -10.30
N ALA A 217 3.08 -10.77 -9.73
CA ALA A 217 3.80 -10.77 -8.47
C ALA A 217 2.93 -11.34 -7.33
N MET A 218 1.70 -10.85 -7.20
CA MET A 218 0.78 -11.27 -6.13
C MET A 218 0.39 -12.73 -6.24
N ASN A 219 0.18 -13.26 -7.45
CA ASN A 219 -0.25 -14.64 -7.68
C ASN A 219 0.78 -15.67 -7.17
N THR A 220 2.06 -15.30 -7.15
CA THR A 220 3.10 -16.17 -6.59
C THR A 220 3.05 -16.27 -5.06
N ILE A 221 2.44 -15.29 -4.39
CA ILE A 221 2.44 -15.17 -2.92
C ILE A 221 1.05 -15.44 -2.35
N ASN A 222 0.04 -14.67 -2.76
CA ASN A 222 -1.34 -14.79 -2.33
C ASN A 222 -2.28 -14.98 -3.54
N PRO A 223 -2.46 -16.23 -4.03
CA PRO A 223 -3.28 -16.51 -5.20
C PRO A 223 -4.78 -16.18 -5.00
N VAL A 224 -5.27 -16.18 -3.76
CA VAL A 224 -6.67 -15.81 -3.49
C VAL A 224 -6.88 -14.32 -3.76
N PHE A 225 -6.00 -13.47 -3.25
CA PHE A 225 -6.08 -12.04 -3.54
C PHE A 225 -5.75 -11.74 -5.01
N ALA A 226 -4.79 -12.47 -5.60
CA ALA A 226 -4.48 -12.32 -7.02
C ALA A 226 -5.69 -12.65 -7.92
N ASN A 227 -6.52 -13.64 -7.58
CA ASN A 227 -7.77 -13.91 -8.31
C ASN A 227 -8.74 -12.72 -8.25
N ARG A 228 -8.76 -11.97 -7.13
CA ARG A 228 -9.56 -10.75 -7.01
C ARG A 228 -9.01 -9.63 -7.91
N MET A 229 -7.69 -9.50 -7.96
CA MET A 229 -7.03 -8.56 -8.87
C MET A 229 -7.35 -8.92 -10.32
N ASP A 230 -7.21 -10.19 -10.70
CA ASP A 230 -7.53 -10.69 -12.05
C ASP A 230 -8.99 -10.45 -12.42
N TYR A 231 -9.93 -10.73 -11.51
CA TYR A 231 -11.34 -10.41 -11.73
C TYR A 231 -11.56 -8.91 -11.99
N SER A 232 -10.90 -8.04 -11.22
CA SER A 232 -10.99 -6.58 -11.41
C SER A 232 -10.40 -6.16 -12.76
N LEU A 233 -9.27 -6.76 -13.18
CA LEU A 233 -8.67 -6.53 -14.50
C LEU A 233 -9.57 -6.90 -15.66
N HIS A 234 -10.45 -7.90 -15.51
CA HIS A 234 -11.41 -8.26 -16.54
C HIS A 234 -12.62 -7.31 -16.62
N LEU A 235 -12.89 -6.56 -15.55
CA LEU A 235 -14.00 -5.59 -15.51
C LEU A 235 -13.58 -4.18 -15.91
N ILE A 236 -12.29 -3.85 -15.74
CA ILE A 236 -11.77 -2.50 -15.97
C ILE A 236 -11.19 -2.42 -17.39
N ASN A 237 -11.68 -1.46 -18.17
CA ASN A 237 -11.09 -1.06 -19.43
C ASN A 237 -10.52 0.36 -19.27
N VAL A 238 -9.22 0.47 -19.01
CA VAL A 238 -8.56 1.75 -18.72
C VAL A 238 -8.73 2.73 -19.88
N LYS A 239 -8.64 2.24 -21.12
CA LYS A 239 -8.78 3.08 -22.30
C LYS A 239 -10.19 3.67 -22.43
N GLU A 240 -11.21 2.86 -22.17
CA GLU A 240 -12.61 3.30 -22.23
C GLU A 240 -12.90 4.36 -21.16
N ILE A 241 -12.40 4.18 -19.93
CA ILE A 241 -12.53 5.17 -18.86
C ILE A 241 -11.87 6.51 -19.25
N ILE A 242 -10.67 6.46 -19.84
CA ILE A 242 -9.99 7.67 -20.35
C ILE A 242 -10.83 8.33 -21.47
N ASP A 243 -11.40 7.55 -22.39
CA ASP A 243 -12.21 8.08 -23.49
C ASP A 243 -13.51 8.71 -22.99
N GLU A 244 -14.16 8.10 -21.99
CA GLU A 244 -15.34 8.66 -21.33
C GLU A 244 -15.01 10.01 -20.69
N TYR A 245 -13.92 10.08 -19.91
CA TYR A 245 -13.41 11.32 -19.32
C TYR A 245 -13.14 12.40 -20.38
N LEU A 246 -12.38 12.08 -21.43
CA LEU A 246 -12.03 13.04 -22.50
C LEU A 246 -13.25 13.51 -23.31
N SER A 247 -14.27 12.65 -23.46
CA SER A 247 -15.49 12.99 -24.20
C SER A 247 -16.46 13.88 -23.41
N GLY A 248 -16.23 14.07 -22.10
CA GLY A 248 -17.13 14.79 -21.21
C GLY A 248 -18.47 14.09 -20.97
N LYS A 249 -18.61 12.82 -21.37
CA LYS A 249 -19.80 12.00 -21.09
C LYS A 249 -19.61 11.33 -19.73
N THR A 250 -20.19 11.92 -18.70
CA THR A 250 -20.42 11.22 -17.42
C THR A 250 -21.85 10.68 -17.43
N ASN A 251 -22.03 9.40 -17.13
CA ASN A 251 -23.33 8.86 -16.70
C ASN A 251 -23.67 9.37 -15.30
#